data_AF-A0A3N2MKS3-F1
#
_entry.id   AF-A0A3N2MKS3-F1
#
_cell.length_a   1.000
_cell.length_b   1.000
_cell.length_c   1.000
_cell.angle_alpha   90.00
_cell.angle_beta   90.00
_cell.angle_gamma   90.00
#
_symmetry.space_group_name_H-M   'P 1'
#
loop_
_entity.id
_entity.type
_entity.pdbx_description
1 polymer ?
#
loop_
_entity_poly.entity_id
_entity_poly.type
_entity_poly.pdbx_seq_one_letter_code
_entity_poly.pdbx_strand_id
1 'polypeptide(L)' 'MKKIHIIRVVTLLSLFTAGILSLFAVPVDDSPTWYSDLLLSKGLAAACLWAFGRLYKRWKETDSWVRAYDRWNGVKCQ' A
#
# COMPACT_ATOMS: atom_id res chain seq x y z
N MET A 1 9.53 22.21 -2.01
CA MET A 1 9.76 20.79 -2.36
C MET A 1 9.59 19.80 -1.19
N LYS A 2 9.93 20.14 0.07
CA LYS A 2 9.76 19.27 1.27
C LYS A 2 8.36 18.63 1.42
N LYS A 3 7.29 19.36 1.10
CA LYS A 3 5.90 18.89 1.24
C LYS A 3 5.55 17.71 0.32
N ILE A 4 6.17 17.62 -0.86
CA ILE A 4 5.86 16.59 -1.87
C ILE A 4 6.35 15.22 -1.39
N HIS A 5 7.54 15.17 -0.78
CA HIS A 5 8.09 13.95 -0.18
C HIS A 5 7.20 13.42 0.94
N ILE A 6 6.70 14.32 1.81
CA ILE A 6 5.80 13.95 2.91
C ILE A 6 4.50 13.36 2.35
N ILE A 7 3.89 14.00 1.35
CA ILE A 7 2.67 13.50 0.71
C ILE A 7 2.90 12.09 0.15
N ARG A 8 4.02 11.85 -0.56
CA ARG A 8 4.34 10.54 -1.11
C ARG A 8 4.49 9.46 -0.05
N VAL A 9 5.22 9.75 1.03
CA VAL A 9 5.39 8.79 2.13
C VAL A 9 4.04 8.51 2.81
N VAL A 10 3.24 9.54 3.08
CA VAL A 10 1.90 9.38 3.67
C VAL A 10 0.98 8.56 2.76
N THR A 11 1.01 8.77 1.45
CA THR A 11 0.23 7.98 0.48
C THR A 11 0.66 6.51 0.45
N LEU A 12 1.96 6.23 0.50
CA LEU A 12 2.46 4.85 0.59
C LEU A 12 2.01 4.18 1.88
N LEU A 13 2.12 4.88 3.02
CA LEU A 13 1.65 4.40 4.32
C LEU A 13 0.15 4.12 4.31
N SER A 14 -0.66 5.06 3.80
CA SER A 14 -2.11 4.89 3.75
C SER A 14 -2.53 3.73 2.85
N LEU A 15 -1.88 3.55 1.70
CA LEU A 15 -2.16 2.42 0.79
C LEU A 15 -1.79 1.08 1.43
N PHE A 16 -0.65 1.02 2.12
CA PHE A 16 -0.22 -0.19 2.80
C PHE A 16 -1.16 -0.54 3.96
N THR A 17 -1.50 0.43 4.80
CA THR A 17 -2.44 0.23 5.91
C THR A 17 -3.83 -0.15 5.41
N ALA A 18 -4.37 0.54 4.40
CA ALA A 18 -5.66 0.20 3.81
C ALA A 18 -5.64 -1.20 3.17
N GLY A 19 -4.54 -1.58 2.50
CA GLY A 19 -4.35 -2.90 1.94
C GLY A 19 -4.37 -4.00 3.00
N ILE A 20 -3.64 -3.82 4.11
CA ILE A 20 -3.62 -4.75 5.23
C ILE A 20 -4.99 -4.83 5.91
N LEU A 21 -5.62 -3.69 6.20
CA LEU A 21 -6.95 -3.66 6.83
C LEU A 21 -7.98 -4.38 5.96
N SER A 22 -7.94 -4.18 4.65
CA SER A 22 -8.84 -4.86 3.71
C SER A 22 -8.51 -6.35 3.60
N LEU A 23 -7.23 -6.74 3.71
CA LEU A 23 -6.81 -8.13 3.68
C LEU A 23 -7.36 -8.91 4.87
N PHE A 24 -7.25 -8.33 6.07
CA PHE A 24 -7.70 -8.93 7.33
C PHE A 24 -9.14 -8.58 7.70
N ALA A 25 -9.84 -7.80 6.88
CA ALA A 25 -11.27 -7.60 7.03
C ALA A 25 -11.98 -8.96 6.88
N VAL A 26 -12.65 -9.37 7.95
CA VAL A 26 -13.54 -10.52 7.98
C VAL A 26 -14.96 -9.99 7.89
N PRO A 27 -15.75 -10.40 6.88
CA PRO A 27 -17.16 -9.99 6.80
C PRO A 27 -17.94 -10.57 7.98
N VAL A 28 -19.03 -9.90 8.35
CA VAL A 28 -19.95 -10.40 9.38
C VAL A 28 -20.66 -11.64 8.82
N ASP A 29 -20.53 -12.78 9.52
CA ASP A 29 -20.94 -14.10 9.04
C ASP A 29 -22.46 -14.20 8.78
N ASP A 30 -23.27 -13.50 9.58
CA ASP A 30 -24.73 -13.47 9.45
C ASP A 30 -25.24 -12.51 8.36
N SER A 31 -24.35 -11.83 7.62
CA SER A 31 -24.76 -10.89 6.58
C SER A 31 -25.21 -11.62 5.30
N PRO A 32 -26.36 -11.30 4.70
CA PRO A 32 -26.73 -11.83 3.39
C PRO A 32 -25.76 -11.43 2.27
N THR A 33 -24.91 -10.42 2.49
CA THR A 33 -23.90 -9.94 1.54
C THR A 33 -22.48 -10.40 1.88
N TRP A 34 -22.31 -11.34 2.81
CA TRP A 34 -20.98 -11.75 3.32
C TRP A 34 -20.00 -12.14 2.21
N TYR A 35 -20.48 -12.85 1.17
CA TYR A 35 -19.64 -13.31 0.06
C TYR A 35 -19.16 -12.16 -0.83
N SER A 36 -20.05 -11.20 -1.14
CA SER A 36 -19.67 -10.00 -1.90
C SER A 36 -18.72 -9.10 -1.10
N ASP A 37 -18.93 -8.97 0.21
CA ASP A 37 -18.06 -8.19 1.10
C ASP A 37 -16.68 -8.83 1.24
N LEU A 38 -16.62 -10.16 1.24
CA LEU A 38 -15.36 -10.91 1.19
C LEU A 38 -14.59 -10.65 -0.12
N LEU A 39 -15.25 -10.76 -1.27
CA LEU A 39 -14.61 -10.51 -2.55
C LEU A 39 -14.17 -9.05 -2.70
N LEU A 40 -15.00 -8.09 -2.27
CA LEU A 40 -14.66 -6.68 -2.28
C LEU A 40 -13.46 -6.39 -1.39
N SER A 41 -13.43 -6.88 -0.15
CA SER A 41 -12.30 -6.66 0.76
C SER A 41 -11.00 -7.25 0.24
N LYS A 42 -11.01 -8.48 -0.30
CA LYS A 42 -9.82 -9.12 -0.88
C LYS A 42 -9.39 -8.46 -2.19
N GLY A 43 -10.34 -8.02 -3.02
CA GLY A 43 -10.10 -7.24 -4.23
C GLY A 43 -9.45 -5.89 -3.93
N LEU A 44 -9.99 -5.16 -2.94
CA LEU A 44 -9.42 -3.91 -2.44
C LEU A 44 -8.01 -4.12 -1.88
N ALA A 45 -7.80 -5.19 -1.10
CA ALA A 45 -6.48 -5.53 -0.59
C ALA A 45 -5.46 -5.72 -1.72
N ALA A 46 -5.80 -6.53 -2.73
CA ALA A 46 -4.95 -6.76 -3.89
C ALA A 46 -4.66 -5.46 -4.67
N ALA A 47 -5.70 -4.64 -4.91
CA ALA A 47 -5.56 -3.36 -5.60
C ALA A 47 -4.66 -2.37 -4.84
N CYS A 48 -4.84 -2.24 -3.52
CA CYS A 48 -4.04 -1.37 -2.67
C CYS A 48 -2.57 -1.82 -2.63
N LEU A 49 -2.31 -3.12 -2.46
CA LEU A 49 -0.94 -3.67 -2.43
C LEU A 49 -0.25 -3.55 -3.79
N TRP A 50 -0.98 -3.78 -4.88
CA TRP A 50 -0.46 -3.57 -6.24
C TRP A 50 -0.14 -2.10 -6.50
N ALA A 51 -1.04 -1.19 -6.13
CA ALA A 51 -0.82 0.25 -6.26
C ALA A 51 0.39 0.69 -5.43
N PHE A 52 0.49 0.22 -4.18
CA PHE A 52 1.63 0.46 -3.31
C PHE A 52 2.95 0.04 -3.97
N GLY A 53 3.04 -1.20 -4.46
CA GLY A 53 4.27 -1.69 -5.11
C GLY A 53 4.64 -0.88 -6.37
N ARG A 54 3.65 -0.54 -7.19
CA ARG A 54 3.85 0.25 -8.42
C ARG A 54 4.29 1.68 -8.11
N LEU A 55 3.64 2.33 -7.14
CA LEU A 55 3.99 3.68 -6.69
C LEU A 55 5.34 3.72 -6.01
N TYR A 56 5.65 2.73 -5.16
CA TYR A 56 6.95 2.61 -4.50
C TYR A 56 8.08 2.49 -5.53
N LYS A 57 7.93 1.60 -6.52
CA LYS A 57 8.92 1.45 -7.60
C LYS A 57 9.15 2.77 -8.35
N ARG A 58 8.08 3.49 -8.69
CA ARG A 58 8.17 4.77 -9.41
C ARG A 58 8.78 5.89 -8.56
N TRP A 59 8.39 5.97 -7.29
CA TRP A 59 8.88 7.02 -6.39
C TRP A 59 10.27 6.76 -5.85
N LYS A 60 10.74 5.52 -5.82
CA LYS A 60 12.14 5.19 -5.52
C LYS A 60 13.14 5.89 -6.45
N GLU A 61 12.80 6.07 -7.72
CA GLU A 61 13.67 6.74 -8.70
C GLU A 61 13.63 8.27 -8.56
N THR A 62 12.47 8.83 -8.20
CA THR A 62 12.24 10.28 -8.19
C THR A 62 12.44 10.92 -6.81
N ASP A 63 12.30 10.15 -5.73
CA ASP A 63 12.21 10.66 -4.37
C ASP A 63 13.45 10.31 -3.55
N SER A 64 14.16 11.33 -3.07
CA SER A 64 15.40 11.15 -2.30
C SER A 64 15.16 10.47 -0.95
N TRP A 65 13.99 10.64 -0.33
CA TRP A 65 13.67 10.01 0.96
C TRP A 65 13.39 8.52 0.80
N VAL A 66 12.58 8.14 -0.19
CA VAL A 66 12.31 6.72 -0.50
C VAL A 66 13.60 6.01 -0.89
N ARG A 67 14.45 6.66 -1.68
CA ARG A 67 15.78 6.12 -2.04
C ARG A 67 16.73 6.02 -0.86
N ALA A 68 16.67 6.96 0.10
CA ALA A 68 17.48 6.90 1.31
C ALA A 68 17.04 5.75 2.24
N TYR A 69 15.72 5.51 2.35
CA TYR A 69 15.17 4.37 3.07
C TYR A 69 15.66 3.04 2.48
N ASP A 70 15.62 2.90 1.15
CA ASP A 70 16.09 1.71 0.44
C ASP A 70 17.59 1.48 0.65
N ARG A 71 18.39 2.55 0.62
CA ARG A 71 19.83 2.51 0.92
C ARG A 71 20.11 2.10 2.36
N TRP A 72 19.33 2.60 3.33
CA TRP A 72 19.45 2.25 4.73
C TRP A 72 19.08 0.78 4.98
N ASN A 73 18.04 0.29 4.30
CA ASN A 73 17.58 -1.09 4.43
C ASN A 73 18.51 -2.12 3.75
N GLY A 74 19.63 -1.68 3.15
CA GLY A 74 20.63 -2.56 2.54
C GLY A 74 20.13 -3.35 1.32
N VAL A 75 18.90 -3.08 0.86
CA VAL A 75 18.30 -3.72 -0.31
C VAL A 75 18.98 -3.15 -1.55
N LYS A 76 20.11 -3.72 -1.93
CA LYS A 76 20.74 -3.46 -3.23
C LYS A 76 19.75 -3.92 -4.30
N CYS A 77 19.01 -2.98 -4.90
CA CYS A 77 18.38 -3.26 -6.19
C CYS A 77 19.50 -3.55 -7.19
N GLN A 78 19.67 -4.83 -7.52
CA GLN A 78 20.20 -5.23 -8.82
C GLN A 78 19.15 -4.93 -9.90
#